data_AF-A0AAN5CPC4-F1
#
_entry.id   AF-A0AAN5CPC4-F1
#
_cell.length_a   1.000
_cell.length_b   1.000
_cell.length_c   1.000
_cell.angle_alpha   90.00
_cell.angle_beta   90.00
_cell.angle_gamma   90.00
#
_symmetry.space_group_name_H-M   'P 1'
#
loop_
_entity.id
_entity.type
_entity.pdbx_description
1 polymer ?
#
loop_
_entity_poly.entity_id
_entity_poly.type
_entity_poly.pdbx_seq_one_letter_code
_entity_poly.pdbx_strand_id
1 'polypeptide(L)'
;MIDPASISVFWATHCATYRITKQKCTASNGRSLALDSFFGLAILFFWSNSLQSTPFWSIVDNLIGELDKLITWLTNNPAGLKLNEPLNIFLARFFHYHIYLWQAFITVSRMFPLGTVLLYSLVLGFSVSVALVADFCSLLTLHIFCFEVYANRLGRVTGRAFIASWRLLRGKKSNPLRERVDSVSLDSRELFIATTLFTILLFVIPTVSIYYVVFTALATGVRVIIRLLHYLSMTHVYTLQLLNR
;
A
#
# COMPACT_ATOMS: atom_id res chain seq x y z
N MET A 1 -5.47 -1.35 17.84
CA MET A 1 -3.99 -1.33 17.83
C MET A 1 -3.48 -1.83 16.48
N ILE A 2 -3.02 -0.89 15.64
CA ILE A 2 -2.38 -1.16 14.35
C ILE A 2 -1.09 -1.95 14.59
N ASP A 3 -0.76 -2.94 13.77
CA ASP A 3 0.47 -3.71 13.96
C ASP A 3 1.69 -2.80 13.71
N PRO A 4 2.57 -2.59 14.71
CA PRO A 4 3.78 -1.80 14.52
C PRO A 4 4.68 -2.39 13.41
N ALA A 5 4.57 -3.68 13.07
CA ALA A 5 5.35 -4.29 11.98
C ALA A 5 4.96 -3.77 10.59
N SER A 6 3.66 -3.62 10.28
CA SER A 6 3.24 -3.15 8.95
C SER A 6 3.47 -1.65 8.77
N ILE A 7 3.27 -0.86 9.84
CA ILE A 7 3.65 0.55 9.88
C ILE A 7 5.17 0.69 9.79
N SER A 8 5.93 -0.07 10.58
CA SER A 8 7.40 0.02 10.57
C SER A 8 8.02 -0.39 9.24
N VAL A 9 7.46 -1.32 8.46
CA VAL A 9 7.98 -1.60 7.11
C VAL A 9 7.77 -0.41 6.18
N PHE A 10 6.60 0.22 6.20
CA PHE A 10 6.31 1.43 5.41
C PHE A 10 7.26 2.58 5.78
N TRP A 11 7.37 2.90 7.07
CA TRP A 11 8.29 3.94 7.56
C TRP A 11 9.76 3.54 7.44
N ALA A 12 10.13 2.26 7.54
CA ALA A 12 11.51 1.81 7.36
C ALA A 12 11.96 1.90 5.90
N THR A 13 11.06 1.65 4.94
CA THR A 13 11.38 1.90 3.53
C THR A 13 11.56 3.38 3.22
N HIS A 14 10.72 4.26 3.75
CA HIS A 14 10.93 5.72 3.61
C HIS A 14 12.15 6.23 4.40
N CYS A 15 12.39 5.73 5.61
CA CYS A 15 13.50 6.14 6.47
C CYS A 15 14.86 5.62 5.98
N ALA A 16 14.94 4.39 5.47
CA ALA A 16 16.15 3.87 4.83
C ALA A 16 16.48 4.66 3.56
N THR A 17 15.46 5.03 2.77
CA THR A 17 15.67 5.84 1.58
C THR A 17 16.14 7.25 1.95
N TYR A 18 15.48 7.93 2.88
CA TYR A 18 15.88 9.24 3.41
C TYR A 18 17.31 9.25 3.95
N ARG A 19 17.72 8.20 4.67
CA ARG A 19 19.06 8.06 5.25
C ARG A 19 20.14 7.89 4.16
N ILE A 20 19.82 7.21 3.05
CA ILE A 20 20.74 7.03 1.91
C ILE A 20 20.85 8.32 1.06
N THR A 21 19.77 9.10 0.91
CA THR A 21 19.79 10.40 0.21
C THR A 21 20.62 11.43 0.98
N LYS A 22 20.48 11.45 2.31
CA LYS A 22 21.19 12.40 3.19
C LYS A 22 22.70 12.16 3.24
N GLN A 23 23.14 10.91 3.15
CA GLN A 23 24.56 10.53 3.21
C GLN A 23 25.35 10.89 1.94
N LYS A 24 24.68 11.24 0.83
CA LYS A 24 25.32 11.58 -0.45
C LYS A 24 25.31 13.06 -0.82
N CYS A 25 24.31 13.85 -0.37
CA CYS A 25 24.37 15.31 -0.51
C CYS A 25 25.62 15.91 0.17
N THR A 26 26.15 15.23 1.19
CA THR A 26 27.40 15.60 1.85
C THR A 26 28.67 15.27 1.06
N ALA A 27 28.58 14.54 -0.07
CA ALA A 27 29.72 14.09 -0.86
C ALA A 27 29.71 14.56 -2.32
N SER A 28 28.76 15.41 -2.73
CA SER A 28 28.63 15.84 -4.14
C SER A 28 29.47 17.08 -4.45
N ASN A 29 30.28 17.01 -5.52
CA ASN A 29 30.98 18.15 -6.08
C ASN A 29 29.98 19.20 -6.64
N GLY A 30 30.29 20.49 -6.51
CA GLY A 30 29.44 21.57 -7.06
C GLY A 30 29.15 21.45 -8.55
N ARG A 31 30.05 20.82 -9.32
CA ARG A 31 29.85 20.50 -10.75
C ARG A 31 28.74 19.49 -11.00
N SER A 32 28.61 18.43 -10.20
CA SER A 32 27.54 17.44 -10.37
C SER A 32 26.15 18.02 -10.07
N LEU A 33 26.08 18.98 -9.14
CA LEU A 33 24.85 19.70 -8.84
C LEU A 33 24.43 20.59 -10.03
N ALA A 34 25.37 21.34 -10.61
CA ALA A 34 25.10 22.18 -11.77
C ALA A 34 24.64 21.36 -12.99
N LEU A 35 25.21 20.17 -13.21
CA LEU A 35 24.75 19.27 -14.26
C LEU A 35 23.34 18.74 -14.00
N ASP A 36 22.99 18.35 -12.78
CA ASP A 36 21.64 17.89 -12.42
C ASP A 36 20.58 19.00 -12.62
N SER A 37 20.91 20.25 -12.28
CA SER A 37 20.06 21.42 -12.55
C SER A 37 19.96 21.73 -14.05
N PHE A 38 21.04 21.57 -14.83
CA PHE A 38 21.00 21.74 -16.29
C PHE A 38 20.09 20.72 -16.96
N PHE A 39 20.18 19.44 -16.58
CA PHE A 39 19.27 18.40 -17.07
C PHE A 39 17.82 18.70 -16.68
N GLY A 40 17.58 19.14 -15.45
CA GLY A 40 16.25 19.58 -14.99
C GLY A 40 15.66 20.71 -15.84
N LEU A 41 16.45 21.76 -16.12
CA LEU A 41 16.04 22.89 -16.95
C LEU A 41 15.80 22.50 -18.42
N ALA A 42 16.63 21.62 -18.99
CA ALA A 42 16.45 21.10 -20.35
C ALA A 42 15.10 20.35 -20.48
N ILE A 43 14.77 19.51 -19.49
CA ILE A 43 13.49 18.80 -19.43
C ILE A 43 12.33 19.79 -19.26
N LEU A 44 12.47 20.78 -18.38
CA LEU A 44 11.46 21.81 -18.17
C LEU A 44 11.15 22.60 -19.45
N PHE A 45 12.19 23.02 -20.18
CA PHE A 45 12.04 23.73 -21.45
C PHE A 45 11.40 22.86 -22.53
N PHE A 46 11.82 21.58 -22.63
CA PHE A 46 11.20 20.64 -23.56
C PHE A 46 9.71 20.44 -23.25
N TRP A 47 9.37 20.26 -21.98
CA TRP A 47 7.99 20.02 -21.55
C TRP A 47 7.11 21.27 -21.63
N SER A 48 7.63 22.47 -21.35
CA SER A 48 6.88 23.72 -21.47
C SER A 48 6.49 24.02 -22.92
N ASN A 49 7.33 23.64 -23.88
CA ASN A 49 7.03 23.80 -25.31
C ASN A 49 6.05 22.72 -25.82
N SER A 50 6.01 21.56 -25.16
CA SER A 50 5.06 20.48 -25.44
C SER A 50 3.77 20.69 -24.64
N LEU A 51 3.08 21.81 -24.91
CA LEU A 51 1.79 22.20 -24.33
C LEU A 51 0.68 21.17 -24.66
N GLN A 52 0.56 20.14 -23.84
CA GLN A 52 -0.68 19.38 -23.70
C GLN A 52 -0.93 19.04 -22.24
N SER A 53 -2.10 19.47 -21.78
CA SER A 53 -2.68 19.24 -20.45
C SER A 53 -2.32 17.86 -19.92
N THR A 54 -1.71 17.84 -18.73
CA THR A 54 -1.19 16.62 -18.12
C THR A 54 -2.27 15.52 -18.07
N PRO A 55 -2.06 14.35 -18.71
CA PRO A 55 -2.99 13.22 -18.64
C PRO A 55 -3.08 12.58 -17.24
N PHE A 56 -2.29 13.07 -16.28
CA PHE A 56 -2.18 12.54 -14.93
C PHE A 56 -3.54 12.38 -14.22
N TRP A 57 -4.36 13.42 -14.17
CA TRP A 57 -5.65 13.33 -13.46
C TRP A 57 -6.62 12.35 -14.13
N SER A 58 -6.56 12.21 -15.46
CA SER A 58 -7.34 11.19 -16.18
C SER A 58 -6.85 9.78 -15.85
N ILE A 59 -5.55 9.57 -15.69
CA ILE A 59 -4.99 8.29 -15.21
C ILE A 59 -5.50 7.98 -13.80
N VAL A 60 -5.54 8.98 -12.91
CA VAL A 60 -6.07 8.81 -11.55
C VAL A 60 -7.56 8.47 -11.57
N ASP A 61 -8.36 9.12 -12.42
CA ASP A 61 -9.80 8.82 -12.58
C ASP A 61 -10.03 7.40 -13.11
N ASN A 62 -9.23 6.96 -14.08
CA ASN A 62 -9.29 5.59 -14.57
C ASN A 62 -8.93 4.59 -13.46
N LEU A 63 -7.90 4.87 -12.65
CA LEU A 63 -7.51 4.01 -11.53
C LEU A 63 -8.63 3.89 -10.48
N ILE A 64 -9.33 4.99 -10.18
CA ILE A 64 -10.52 4.97 -9.31
C ILE A 64 -11.58 4.02 -9.88
N GLY A 65 -11.88 4.15 -11.18
CA GLY A 65 -12.87 3.30 -11.85
C GLY A 65 -12.49 1.82 -11.86
N GLU A 66 -11.22 1.49 -12.12
CA GLU A 66 -10.73 0.11 -12.09
C GLU A 66 -10.77 -0.50 -10.68
N LEU A 67 -10.48 0.30 -9.65
CA LEU A 67 -10.58 -0.16 -8.27
C LEU A 67 -12.03 -0.42 -7.85
N ASP A 68 -12.97 0.42 -8.28
CA ASP A 68 -14.41 0.24 -8.04
C ASP A 68 -14.95 -1.03 -8.73
N LYS A 69 -14.55 -1.26 -9.99
CA LYS A 69 -14.83 -2.50 -10.73
C LYS A 69 -14.25 -3.73 -10.03
N LEU A 70 -13.03 -3.63 -9.50
CA LEU A 70 -12.38 -4.72 -8.77
C LEU A 70 -13.17 -5.09 -7.50
N ILE A 71 -13.62 -4.11 -6.72
CA ILE A 71 -14.45 -4.39 -5.53
C ILE A 71 -15.80 -4.97 -5.92
N THR A 72 -16.42 -4.45 -6.97
CA THR A 72 -17.68 -4.99 -7.49
C THR A 72 -17.51 -6.44 -7.95
N TRP A 73 -16.40 -6.76 -8.61
CA TRP A 73 -16.04 -8.13 -9.00
C TRP A 73 -15.82 -9.04 -7.78
N LEU A 74 -15.14 -8.56 -6.73
CA LEU A 74 -14.99 -9.29 -5.47
C LEU A 74 -16.34 -9.53 -4.78
N THR A 75 -17.29 -8.61 -4.93
CA THR A 75 -18.64 -8.73 -4.37
C THR A 75 -19.44 -9.82 -5.10
N ASN A 76 -19.26 -9.95 -6.41
CA ASN A 76 -20.03 -10.84 -7.30
C ASN A 76 -19.45 -12.25 -7.45
N ASN A 77 -18.93 -12.85 -6.37
CA ASN A 77 -18.33 -14.20 -6.32
C ASN A 77 -17.14 -14.40 -7.30
N PRO A 78 -15.93 -13.97 -6.91
CA PRO A 78 -14.74 -14.12 -7.74
C PRO A 78 -14.44 -15.60 -8.01
N ALA A 79 -14.15 -15.91 -9.28
CA ALA A 79 -13.78 -17.26 -9.73
C ALA A 79 -14.82 -18.37 -9.42
N GLY A 80 -16.09 -18.01 -9.21
CA GLY A 80 -17.16 -18.98 -8.90
C GLY A 80 -17.09 -19.55 -7.47
N LEU A 81 -16.18 -19.06 -6.62
CA LEU A 81 -16.21 -19.38 -5.20
C LEU A 81 -17.40 -18.67 -4.55
N LYS A 82 -18.34 -19.43 -3.99
CA LYS A 82 -19.42 -18.88 -3.18
C LYS A 82 -18.81 -18.37 -1.86
N LEU A 83 -18.57 -17.07 -1.80
CA LEU A 83 -18.03 -16.42 -0.61
C LEU A 83 -19.09 -16.36 0.50
N ASN A 84 -18.63 -16.19 1.73
CA ASN A 84 -19.53 -15.83 2.82
C ASN A 84 -20.18 -14.47 2.52
N GLU A 85 -21.44 -14.49 2.09
CA GLU A 85 -22.16 -13.33 1.58
C GLU A 85 -22.29 -12.17 2.59
N PRO A 86 -22.68 -12.40 3.86
CA PRO A 86 -22.73 -11.33 4.86
C PRO A 86 -21.38 -10.63 5.05
N LEU A 87 -20.29 -11.39 5.12
CA LEU A 87 -18.95 -10.83 5.25
C LEU A 87 -18.52 -10.10 3.97
N ASN A 88 -18.82 -10.66 2.80
CA ASN A 88 -18.45 -10.09 1.52
C ASN A 88 -19.10 -8.71 1.32
N ILE A 89 -20.40 -8.60 1.62
CA ILE A 89 -21.13 -7.33 1.55
C ILE A 89 -20.57 -6.32 2.55
N PHE A 90 -20.25 -6.74 3.78
CA PHE A 90 -19.64 -5.87 4.77
C PHE A 90 -18.28 -5.33 4.29
N LEU A 91 -17.39 -6.20 3.80
CA LEU A 91 -16.09 -5.82 3.29
C LEU A 91 -16.20 -4.90 2.07
N ALA A 92 -17.08 -5.23 1.11
CA ALA A 92 -17.33 -4.40 -0.05
C ALA A 92 -17.76 -2.98 0.33
N ARG A 93 -18.75 -2.84 1.23
CA ARG A 93 -19.20 -1.54 1.73
C ARG A 93 -18.07 -0.78 2.42
N PHE A 94 -17.28 -1.46 3.25
CA PHE A 94 -16.14 -0.88 3.94
C PHE A 94 -15.09 -0.32 2.96
N PHE A 95 -14.70 -1.09 1.95
CA PHE A 95 -13.70 -0.65 0.97
C PHE A 95 -14.23 0.41 0.00
N HIS A 96 -15.49 0.31 -0.46
CA HIS A 96 -16.12 1.38 -1.26
C HIS A 96 -16.17 2.71 -0.50
N TYR A 97 -16.49 2.69 0.79
CA TYR A 97 -16.48 3.91 1.61
C TYR A 97 -15.10 4.57 1.65
N HIS A 98 -14.02 3.78 1.69
CA HIS A 98 -12.67 4.33 1.63
C HIS A 98 -12.29 4.85 0.24
N ILE A 99 -12.77 4.24 -0.84
CA ILE A 99 -12.62 4.80 -2.19
C ILE A 99 -13.30 6.17 -2.25
N TYR A 100 -14.49 6.31 -1.68
CA TYR A 100 -15.20 7.59 -1.61
C TYR A 100 -14.40 8.66 -0.85
N LEU A 101 -13.83 8.31 0.31
CA LEU A 101 -12.92 9.21 1.04
C LEU A 101 -11.68 9.59 0.21
N TRP A 102 -11.13 8.63 -0.54
CA TRP A 102 -10.00 8.88 -1.42
C TRP A 102 -10.38 9.81 -2.60
N GLN A 103 -11.55 9.63 -3.22
CA GLN A 103 -12.06 10.55 -4.25
C GLN A 103 -12.18 11.99 -3.73
N ALA A 104 -12.65 12.17 -2.48
CA ALA A 104 -12.66 13.48 -1.85
C ALA A 104 -11.24 14.05 -1.67
N PHE A 105 -10.29 13.22 -1.23
CA PHE A 105 -8.87 13.61 -1.14
C PHE A 105 -8.27 13.99 -2.50
N ILE A 106 -8.57 13.26 -3.57
CA ILE A 106 -8.15 13.59 -4.95
C ILE A 106 -8.74 14.94 -5.38
N THR A 107 -10.01 15.18 -5.09
CA THR A 107 -10.69 16.43 -5.44
C THR A 107 -10.03 17.63 -4.77
N VAL A 108 -9.71 17.52 -3.47
CA VAL A 108 -8.94 18.54 -2.75
C VAL A 108 -7.54 18.69 -3.33
N SER A 109 -6.87 17.60 -3.65
CA SER A 109 -5.51 17.62 -4.24
C SER A 109 -5.47 18.31 -5.61
N ARG A 110 -6.57 18.28 -6.38
CA ARG A 110 -6.70 19.01 -7.66
C ARG A 110 -6.82 20.52 -7.50
N MET A 111 -7.40 20.99 -6.39
CA MET A 111 -7.53 22.42 -6.12
C MET A 111 -6.17 23.07 -5.85
N PHE A 112 -5.22 22.30 -5.30
CA PHE A 112 -3.85 22.75 -5.14
C PHE A 112 -3.08 22.64 -6.47
N PRO A 113 -2.25 23.63 -6.84
CA PRO A 113 -1.47 23.60 -8.07
C PRO A 113 -0.25 22.67 -7.95
N LEU A 114 -0.44 21.44 -7.45
CA LEU A 114 0.64 20.47 -7.20
C LEU A 114 1.38 20.12 -8.49
N GLY A 115 0.69 20.04 -9.63
CA GLY A 115 1.32 19.79 -10.92
C GLY A 115 2.31 20.89 -11.33
N THR A 116 2.00 22.17 -11.05
CA THR A 116 2.93 23.26 -11.37
C THR A 116 4.09 23.31 -10.38
N VAL A 117 3.84 23.06 -9.09
CA VAL A 117 4.91 22.95 -8.08
C VAL A 117 5.90 21.84 -8.43
N LEU A 118 5.40 20.66 -8.82
CA LEU A 118 6.23 19.54 -9.27
C LEU A 118 7.01 19.90 -10.54
N LEU A 119 6.39 20.63 -11.47
CA LEU A 119 7.08 21.08 -12.67
C LEU A 119 8.23 22.06 -12.35
N TYR A 120 7.95 23.12 -11.60
CA TYR A 120 8.96 24.14 -11.26
C TYR A 120 10.07 23.59 -10.38
N SER A 121 9.84 22.48 -9.66
CA SER A 121 10.90 21.81 -8.91
C SER A 121 12.07 21.31 -9.79
N LEU A 122 11.86 21.15 -11.10
CA LEU A 122 12.92 20.83 -12.06
C LEU A 122 14.04 21.89 -12.11
N VAL A 123 13.75 23.15 -11.73
CA VAL A 123 14.76 24.21 -11.63
C VAL A 123 15.80 23.87 -10.56
N LEU A 124 15.40 23.16 -9.49
CA LEU A 124 16.29 22.73 -8.42
C LEU A 124 17.13 21.49 -8.80
N GLY A 125 16.73 20.75 -9.82
CA GLY A 125 17.41 19.54 -10.29
C GLY A 125 16.44 18.42 -10.67
N PHE A 126 16.85 17.55 -11.60
CA PHE A 126 16.06 16.39 -12.01
C PHE A 126 15.91 15.37 -10.87
N SER A 127 16.96 15.16 -10.07
CA SER A 127 16.89 14.23 -8.95
C SER A 127 15.86 14.62 -7.88
N VAL A 128 15.77 15.94 -7.61
CA VAL A 128 14.82 16.54 -6.65
C VAL A 128 13.38 16.42 -7.14
N SER A 129 13.13 16.72 -8.42
CA SER A 129 11.78 16.63 -8.98
C SER A 129 11.25 15.19 -8.98
N VAL A 130 12.08 14.21 -9.34
CA VAL A 130 11.72 12.79 -9.29
C VAL A 130 11.41 12.33 -7.87
N ALA A 131 12.17 12.80 -6.87
CA ALA A 131 11.89 12.51 -5.46
C ALA A 131 10.54 13.09 -5.01
N LEU A 132 10.24 14.35 -5.37
CA LEU A 132 8.96 14.97 -5.05
C LEU A 132 7.77 14.28 -5.74
N VAL A 133 7.94 13.83 -6.99
CA VAL A 133 6.92 13.04 -7.70
C VAL A 133 6.69 11.70 -6.97
N ALA A 134 7.74 11.02 -6.54
CA ALA A 134 7.62 9.75 -5.81
C ALA A 134 6.95 9.92 -4.44
N ASP A 135 7.25 11.00 -3.71
CA ASP A 135 6.58 11.34 -2.45
C ASP A 135 5.09 11.65 -2.69
N PHE A 136 4.77 12.42 -3.74
CA PHE A 136 3.39 12.72 -4.11
C PHE A 136 2.61 11.45 -4.52
N CYS A 137 3.20 10.56 -5.32
CA CYS A 137 2.62 9.27 -5.66
C CYS A 137 2.40 8.39 -4.41
N SER A 138 3.31 8.44 -3.44
CA SER A 138 3.18 7.72 -2.16
C SER A 138 1.99 8.23 -1.35
N LEU A 139 1.78 9.55 -1.29
CA LEU A 139 0.62 10.15 -0.65
C LEU A 139 -0.69 9.81 -1.38
N LEU A 140 -0.68 9.89 -2.71
CA LEU A 140 -1.84 9.57 -3.55
C LEU A 140 -2.32 8.13 -3.36
N THR A 141 -1.38 7.20 -3.19
CA THR A 141 -1.62 5.76 -3.06
C THR A 141 -1.74 5.29 -1.61
N LEU A 142 -1.79 6.21 -0.64
CA LEU A 142 -1.92 5.89 0.79
C LEU A 142 -3.11 4.98 1.09
N HIS A 143 -4.24 5.17 0.39
CA HIS A 143 -5.45 4.35 0.54
C HIS A 143 -5.19 2.86 0.25
N ILE A 144 -4.33 2.53 -0.74
CA ILE A 144 -3.97 1.15 -1.10
C ILE A 144 -3.17 0.49 0.03
N PHE A 145 -2.25 1.23 0.64
CA PHE A 145 -1.51 0.77 1.81
C PHE A 145 -2.43 0.53 3.01
N CYS A 146 -3.41 1.41 3.23
CA CYS A 146 -4.43 1.19 4.25
C CYS A 146 -5.22 -0.10 4.01
N PHE A 147 -5.62 -0.39 2.76
CA PHE A 147 -6.35 -1.61 2.41
C PHE A 147 -5.58 -2.88 2.71
N GLU A 148 -4.31 -2.89 2.35
CA GLU A 148 -3.43 -3.99 2.66
C GLU A 148 -3.23 -4.16 4.17
N VAL A 149 -3.09 -3.09 4.95
CA VAL A 149 -3.00 -3.17 6.42
C VAL A 149 -4.29 -3.76 7.00
N TYR A 150 -5.46 -3.34 6.51
CA TYR A 150 -6.73 -3.91 6.95
C TYR A 150 -6.87 -5.39 6.57
N ALA A 151 -6.48 -5.76 5.35
CA ALA A 151 -6.53 -7.14 4.89
C ALA A 151 -5.57 -8.05 5.68
N ASN A 152 -4.33 -7.60 5.92
CA ASN A 152 -3.37 -8.27 6.79
C ASN A 152 -3.94 -8.46 8.21
N ARG A 153 -4.55 -7.40 8.77
CA ARG A 153 -5.13 -7.46 10.12
C ARG A 153 -6.27 -8.46 10.18
N LEU A 154 -7.18 -8.42 9.21
CA LEU A 154 -8.30 -9.34 9.11
C LEU A 154 -7.81 -10.79 8.97
N GLY A 155 -6.87 -11.05 8.06
CA GLY A 155 -6.24 -12.36 7.89
C GLY A 155 -5.62 -12.92 9.17
N ARG A 156 -4.89 -12.08 9.93
CA ARG A 156 -4.29 -12.49 11.21
C ARG A 156 -5.32 -12.79 12.29
N VAL A 157 -6.38 -11.99 12.39
CA VAL A 157 -7.46 -12.23 13.36
C VAL A 157 -8.20 -13.52 13.01
N THR A 158 -8.58 -13.70 11.75
CA THR A 158 -9.26 -14.91 11.26
C THR A 158 -8.40 -16.16 11.44
N GLY A 159 -7.11 -16.10 11.11
CA GLY A 159 -6.19 -17.22 11.28
C GLY A 159 -5.97 -17.60 12.75
N ARG A 160 -5.83 -16.62 13.65
CA ARG A 160 -5.72 -16.87 15.09
C ARG A 160 -7.00 -17.47 15.66
N ALA A 161 -8.16 -16.94 15.25
CA ALA A 161 -9.47 -17.48 15.65
C ALA A 161 -9.60 -18.93 15.19
N PHE A 162 -9.23 -19.23 13.95
CA PHE A 162 -9.27 -20.59 13.40
C PHE A 162 -8.38 -21.56 14.19
N ILE A 163 -7.14 -21.18 14.45
CA ILE A 163 -6.20 -22.00 15.24
C ILE A 163 -6.71 -22.20 16.66
N ALA A 164 -7.28 -21.17 17.28
CA ALA A 164 -7.85 -21.26 18.63
C ALA A 164 -9.04 -22.23 18.67
N SER A 165 -9.98 -22.11 17.73
CA SER A 165 -11.13 -23.01 17.63
C SER A 165 -10.72 -24.44 17.34
N TRP A 166 -9.74 -24.64 16.46
CA TRP A 166 -9.17 -25.97 16.19
C TRP A 166 -8.56 -26.62 17.43
N ARG A 167 -7.86 -25.85 18.26
CA ARG A 167 -7.32 -26.34 19.54
C ARG A 167 -8.43 -26.67 20.53
N LEU A 168 -9.46 -25.82 20.63
CA LEU A 168 -10.62 -26.06 21.48
C LEU A 168 -11.35 -27.35 21.11
N LEU A 169 -11.55 -27.64 19.82
CA LEU A 169 -12.14 -28.90 19.36
C LEU A 169 -11.34 -30.16 19.76
N ARG A 170 -10.03 -30.00 20.01
CA ARG A 170 -9.15 -31.08 20.50
C ARG A 170 -9.03 -31.10 22.03
N GLY A 171 -9.85 -30.32 22.75
CA GLY A 171 -9.76 -30.18 24.20
C GLY A 171 -8.49 -29.49 24.68
N LYS A 172 -7.87 -28.63 23.84
CA LYS A 172 -6.62 -27.92 24.16
C LYS A 172 -6.87 -26.40 24.23
N LYS A 173 -6.38 -25.75 25.28
CA LYS A 173 -6.47 -24.29 25.49
C LYS A 173 -5.09 -23.69 25.70
N SER A 174 -4.76 -22.65 24.94
CA SER A 174 -3.52 -21.90 25.13
C SER A 174 -3.66 -20.97 26.33
N ASN A 175 -2.76 -21.07 27.30
CA ASN A 175 -2.71 -20.19 28.45
C ASN A 175 -1.58 -19.16 28.27
N PRO A 176 -1.88 -17.90 27.91
CA PRO A 176 -0.85 -16.90 27.69
C PRO A 176 -0.09 -16.51 28.97
N LEU A 177 -0.68 -16.72 30.16
CA LEU A 177 -0.03 -16.38 31.44
C LEU A 177 1.13 -17.32 31.78
N ARG A 178 1.12 -18.55 31.24
CA ARG A 178 2.13 -19.59 31.52
C ARG A 178 2.77 -20.13 30.24
N GLU A 179 2.54 -19.47 29.11
CA GLU A 179 3.02 -19.82 27.77
C GLU A 179 2.91 -21.32 27.40
N ARG A 180 1.86 -22.00 27.89
CA ARG A 180 1.66 -23.45 27.70
C ARG A 180 0.28 -23.79 27.15
N VAL A 181 0.14 -25.00 26.60
CA VAL A 181 -1.15 -25.53 26.12
C VAL A 181 -1.68 -26.51 27.15
N ASP A 182 -2.77 -26.14 27.82
CA ASP A 182 -3.44 -26.93 28.85
C ASP A 182 -4.56 -27.79 28.23
N SER A 183 -4.77 -29.01 28.74
CA SER A 183 -5.96 -29.80 28.44
C SER A 183 -7.16 -29.28 29.21
N VAL A 184 -8.30 -29.17 28.54
CA VAL A 184 -9.58 -28.72 29.13
C VAL A 184 -10.64 -29.75 28.80
N SER A 185 -11.38 -30.19 29.81
CA SER A 185 -12.62 -30.93 29.65
C SER A 185 -13.74 -29.95 29.28
N LEU A 186 -14.26 -30.07 28.06
CA LEU A 186 -15.38 -29.27 27.58
C LEU A 186 -16.69 -30.02 27.79
N ASP A 187 -17.73 -29.31 28.22
CA ASP A 187 -19.09 -29.86 28.22
C ASP A 187 -19.63 -29.99 26.79
N SER A 188 -20.65 -30.83 26.61
CA SER A 188 -21.31 -31.09 25.33
C SER A 188 -21.81 -29.80 24.67
N ARG A 189 -22.34 -28.86 25.47
CA ARG A 189 -22.83 -27.56 24.99
C ARG A 189 -21.70 -26.66 24.48
N GLU A 190 -20.57 -26.67 25.18
CA GLU A 190 -19.40 -25.86 24.80
C GLU A 190 -18.74 -26.39 23.52
N LEU A 191 -18.67 -27.72 23.38
CA LEU A 191 -18.18 -28.37 22.17
C LEU A 191 -19.05 -28.02 20.96
N PHE A 192 -20.38 -28.00 21.13
CA PHE A 192 -21.31 -27.60 20.08
C PHE A 192 -21.06 -26.16 19.61
N ILE A 193 -20.88 -25.20 20.53
CA ILE A 193 -20.56 -23.81 20.20
C ILE A 193 -19.21 -23.73 19.46
N ALA A 194 -18.19 -24.45 19.93
CA ALA A 194 -16.87 -24.47 19.31
C ALA A 194 -16.91 -25.03 17.88
N THR A 195 -17.65 -26.12 17.64
CA THR A 195 -17.83 -26.70 16.29
C THR A 195 -18.55 -25.72 15.36
N THR A 196 -19.59 -25.06 15.85
CA THR A 196 -20.34 -24.06 15.07
C THR A 196 -19.43 -22.89 14.68
N LEU A 197 -18.71 -22.31 15.63
CA LEU A 197 -17.78 -21.22 15.36
C LEU A 197 -16.63 -21.67 14.42
N PHE A 198 -16.13 -22.89 14.56
CA PHE A 198 -15.15 -23.47 13.65
C PHE A 198 -15.68 -23.56 12.21
N THR A 199 -16.91 -24.06 12.01
CA THR A 199 -17.53 -24.12 10.68
C THR A 199 -17.73 -22.74 10.05
N ILE A 200 -18.16 -21.74 10.84
CA ILE A 200 -18.31 -20.35 10.37
C ILE A 200 -16.94 -19.80 9.92
N LEU A 201 -15.89 -19.98 10.74
CA LEU A 201 -14.55 -19.53 10.39
C LEU A 201 -14.00 -20.24 9.14
N LEU A 202 -14.30 -21.53 8.96
CA LEU A 202 -13.90 -22.30 7.79
C LEU A 202 -14.48 -21.66 6.51
N PHE A 203 -15.74 -21.21 6.54
CA PHE A 203 -16.35 -20.49 5.41
C PHE A 203 -15.88 -19.04 5.25
N VAL A 204 -15.38 -18.40 6.31
CA VAL A 204 -14.87 -17.03 6.27
C VAL A 204 -13.44 -16.97 5.71
N ILE A 205 -12.61 -18.00 5.94
CA ILE A 205 -11.21 -18.04 5.50
C ILE A 205 -11.06 -17.81 3.98
N PRO A 206 -11.82 -18.48 3.09
CA PRO A 206 -11.72 -18.25 1.64
C PRO A 206 -11.95 -16.78 1.26
N THR A 207 -13.01 -16.15 1.79
CA THR A 207 -13.30 -14.73 1.56
C THR A 207 -12.12 -13.86 1.97
N VAL A 208 -11.64 -14.01 3.20
CA VAL A 208 -10.54 -13.18 3.73
C VAL A 208 -9.24 -13.40 2.93
N SER A 209 -9.00 -14.63 2.47
CA SER A 209 -7.81 -14.98 1.68
C SER A 209 -7.78 -14.29 0.32
N ILE A 210 -8.93 -14.22 -0.39
CA ILE A 210 -9.00 -13.53 -1.69
C ILE A 210 -8.73 -12.03 -1.52
N TYR A 211 -9.40 -11.38 -0.57
CA TYR A 211 -9.17 -9.96 -0.28
C TYR A 211 -7.70 -9.68 0.11
N TYR A 212 -7.12 -10.57 0.92
CA TYR A 212 -5.70 -10.49 1.28
C TYR A 212 -4.78 -10.52 0.05
N VAL A 213 -4.95 -11.49 -0.84
CA VAL A 213 -4.09 -11.66 -2.02
C VAL A 213 -4.22 -10.45 -2.94
N VAL A 214 -5.44 -10.01 -3.25
CA VAL A 214 -5.69 -8.91 -4.18
C VAL A 214 -5.09 -7.59 -3.69
N PHE A 215 -5.35 -7.21 -2.44
CA PHE A 215 -4.82 -5.95 -1.92
C PHE A 215 -3.31 -5.99 -1.67
N THR A 216 -2.76 -7.15 -1.29
CA THR A 216 -1.30 -7.31 -1.17
C THR A 216 -0.63 -7.19 -2.53
N ALA A 217 -1.21 -7.75 -3.59
CA ALA A 217 -0.69 -7.64 -4.96
C ALA A 217 -0.70 -6.18 -5.43
N LEU A 218 -1.81 -5.46 -5.24
CA LEU A 218 -1.92 -4.03 -5.57
C LEU A 218 -0.88 -3.19 -4.83
N ALA A 219 -0.79 -3.34 -3.51
CA ALA A 219 0.17 -2.60 -2.72
C ALA A 219 1.62 -2.92 -3.09
N THR A 220 1.92 -4.18 -3.43
CA THR A 220 3.25 -4.58 -3.90
C THR A 220 3.59 -3.90 -5.24
N GLY A 221 2.65 -3.86 -6.19
CA GLY A 221 2.83 -3.16 -7.46
C GLY A 221 3.18 -1.68 -7.28
N VAL A 222 2.42 -0.98 -6.43
CA VAL A 222 2.65 0.44 -6.11
C VAL A 222 4.03 0.65 -5.46
N ARG A 223 4.43 -0.21 -4.52
CA ARG A 223 5.77 -0.12 -3.91
C ARG A 223 6.89 -0.30 -4.92
N VAL A 224 6.72 -1.23 -5.86
CA VAL A 224 7.71 -1.44 -6.92
C VAL A 224 7.85 -0.18 -7.76
N ILE A 225 6.74 0.46 -8.16
CA ILE A 225 6.77 1.72 -8.91
C ILE A 225 7.50 2.82 -8.13
N ILE A 226 7.15 3.05 -6.86
CA ILE A 226 7.79 4.08 -6.03
C ILE A 226 9.30 3.79 -5.85
N ARG A 227 9.66 2.52 -5.62
CA ARG A 227 11.07 2.11 -5.51
C ARG A 227 11.84 2.33 -6.82
N LEU A 228 11.23 2.06 -7.96
CA LEU A 228 11.83 2.30 -9.28
C LEU A 228 12.05 3.81 -9.50
N LEU A 229 11.09 4.66 -9.15
CA LEU A 229 11.26 6.12 -9.22
C LEU A 229 12.42 6.61 -8.35
N HIS A 230 12.53 6.11 -7.12
CA HIS A 230 13.66 6.42 -6.24
C HIS A 230 14.99 5.90 -6.79
N TYR A 231 15.00 4.71 -7.39
CA TYR A 231 16.19 4.14 -8.01
C TYR A 231 16.66 4.96 -9.21
N LEU A 232 15.74 5.49 -10.03
CA LEU A 232 16.04 6.39 -11.13
C LEU A 232 16.68 7.71 -10.64
N SER A 233 16.10 8.34 -9.62
CA SER A 233 16.71 9.53 -8.99
C SER A 233 18.13 9.25 -8.50
N MET A 234 18.35 8.08 -7.88
CA MET A 234 19.66 7.69 -7.36
C MET A 234 20.71 7.38 -8.43
N THR A 235 20.33 6.67 -9.49
CA THR A 235 21.25 6.30 -10.57
C THR A 235 21.74 7.52 -11.33
N HIS A 236 20.86 8.49 -11.60
CA HIS A 236 21.20 9.75 -12.25
C HIS A 236 22.34 10.49 -11.51
N VAL A 237 22.22 10.61 -10.18
CA VAL A 237 23.23 11.28 -9.35
C VAL A 237 24.58 10.53 -9.41
N TYR A 238 24.57 9.21 -9.34
CA TYR A 238 25.80 8.42 -9.40
C TYR A 238 26.48 8.48 -10.77
N THR A 239 25.71 8.44 -11.86
CA THR A 239 26.27 8.58 -13.21
C THR A 239 26.96 9.92 -13.39
N LEU A 240 26.38 11.01 -12.88
CA LEU A 240 26.99 12.34 -12.94
C LEU A 240 28.27 12.44 -12.10
N GLN A 241 28.36 11.72 -10.98
CA GLN A 241 29.56 11.67 -10.16
C GLN A 241 30.70 10.89 -10.83
N LEU A 242 30.38 9.77 -11.49
CA LEU A 242 31.36 8.94 -12.22
C LEU A 242 31.90 9.65 -13.46
N LEU A 243 31.06 10.38 -14.20
CA LEU A 243 31.47 11.11 -15.41
C LEU A 243 32.37 12.32 -15.11
N ASN A 244 32.39 12.78 -13.86
CA ASN A 244 33.14 13.95 -13.40
C ASN A 244 34.46 13.57 -12.68
N ARG A 245 34.82 12.28 -12.67
CA ARG A 245 36.06 11.76 -12.08
C ARG A 245 37.04 11.39 -13.19
#